data_AF-A0A966VYI3-F1
#
_entry.id   AF-A0A966VYI3-F1
#
_cell.length_a   1.000
_cell.length_b   1.000
_cell.length_c   1.000
_cell.angle_alpha   90.00
_cell.angle_beta   90.00
_cell.angle_gamma   90.00
#
_symmetry.space_group_name_H-M   'P 1'
#
loop_
_entity.id
_entity.type
_entity.pdbx_description
1 polymer ?
#
loop_
_entity_poly.entity_id
_entity_poly.type
_entity_poly.pdbx_seq_one_letter_code
_entity_poly.pdbx_strand_id
1 'polypeptide(L)' 'MGRQFNEFKASELFCPRCQACQPVRERTEGQATQLLCSRCGTVVGRHTTVDHRLGPKLARLVSGFFTGKK' A
#
# COMPACT_ATOMS: atom_id res chain seq x y z
N MET A 1 -3.85 -28.36 -1.03
CA MET A 1 -2.75 -27.40 -1.28
C MET A 1 -3.27 -25.97 -1.17
N GLY A 2 -3.19 -25.34 0.01
CA GLY A 2 -3.55 -23.94 0.19
C GLY A 2 -2.40 -23.03 -0.25
N ARG A 3 -2.38 -22.67 -1.54
CA ARG A 3 -1.43 -21.66 -2.06
C ARG A 3 -1.91 -20.32 -1.51
N GLN A 4 -1.37 -19.90 -0.37
CA GLN A 4 -1.62 -18.55 0.12
C GLN A 4 -0.94 -17.60 -0.87
N PHE A 5 -1.73 -16.76 -1.53
CA PHE A 5 -1.18 -15.68 -2.34
C PHE A 5 -0.42 -14.76 -1.39
N ASN A 6 0.91 -14.65 -1.54
CA ASN A 6 1.75 -13.89 -0.61
C ASN A 6 1.30 -12.43 -0.50
N GLU A 7 0.90 -11.81 -1.62
CA GLU A 7 0.49 -10.41 -1.64
C GLU A 7 -0.29 -10.10 -2.93
N PHE A 8 -1.43 -9.42 -2.83
CA PHE A 8 -2.16 -8.94 -4.00
C PHE A 8 -1.51 -7.64 -4.48
N LYS A 9 -0.83 -7.70 -5.63
CA LYS A 9 -0.17 -6.56 -6.25
C LYS A 9 -0.83 -6.23 -7.58
N ALA A 10 -0.90 -4.95 -7.91
CA ALA A 10 -1.42 -4.49 -9.19
C ALA A 10 -0.39 -4.74 -10.30
N SER A 11 -0.66 -5.70 -11.17
CA SER A 11 0.22 -6.03 -12.31
C SER A 11 0.20 -4.95 -13.41
N GLU A 12 -0.96 -4.33 -13.64
CA GLU A 12 -1.18 -3.31 -14.68
C GLU A 12 -2.05 -2.18 -14.16
N LEU A 13 -1.73 -0.94 -14.54
CA LEU A 13 -2.52 0.25 -14.22
C LEU A 13 -2.62 1.15 -15.45
N PHE A 14 -3.73 1.89 -15.54
CA PHE A 14 -3.91 2.90 -16.57
C PHE A 14 -2.91 4.04 -16.34
N CYS A 15 -2.12 4.34 -17.37
CA CYS A 15 -1.21 5.47 -17.36
C CYS A 15 -1.83 6.65 -18.12
N PRO A 16 -2.11 7.79 -17.48
CA PRO A 16 -2.73 8.95 -18.15
C PRO A 16 -1.82 9.55 -19.24
N ARG A 17 -0.51 9.34 -19.14
CA ARG A 17 0.47 9.82 -20.12
C ARG A 17 0.60 8.93 -21.35
N CYS A 18 0.46 7.62 -21.18
CA CYS A 18 0.47 6.66 -22.30
C CYS A 18 -0.94 6.36 -22.84
N GLN A 19 -1.98 6.82 -22.13
CA GLN A 19 -3.39 6.59 -22.44
C GLN A 19 -3.75 5.10 -22.63
N ALA A 20 -3.06 4.23 -21.91
CA ALA A 20 -3.20 2.79 -22.00
C ALA A 20 -2.93 2.14 -20.66
N CYS A 21 -3.44 0.91 -20.47
CA CYS A 21 -3.00 0.02 -19.41
C CYS A 21 -1.54 -0.34 -19.67
N GLN A 22 -0.68 -0.11 -18.69
CA GLN A 22 0.74 -0.41 -18.78
C GLN A 22 1.17 -1.24 -17.57
N PRO A 23 2.15 -2.14 -17.75
CA PRO A 23 2.71 -2.87 -16.63
C PRO A 23 3.39 -1.91 -15.66
N VAL A 24 3.29 -2.22 -14.38
CA VAL A 24 3.72 -1.34 -13.29
C VAL A 24 5.07 -1.81 -12.74
N ARG A 25 5.97 -0.87 -12.48
CA ARG A 25 7.22 -1.08 -11.74
C ARG A 25 7.06 -0.53 -10.33
N GLU A 26 7.46 -1.32 -9.35
CA GLU A 26 7.45 -0.92 -7.95
C GLU A 26 8.79 -0.28 -7.58
N ARG A 27 8.73 0.90 -6.95
CA ARG A 27 9.90 1.53 -6.33
C ARG A 27 9.57 1.87 -4.88
N THR A 28 10.26 1.22 -3.96
CA THR A 28 10.11 1.49 -2.54
C THR A 28 10.94 2.71 -2.15
N GLU A 29 10.28 3.70 -1.57
CA GLU A 29 10.91 4.90 -1.02
C GLU A 29 10.48 5.03 0.45
N GLY A 30 11.30 4.48 1.35
CA GLY A 30 11.01 4.43 2.78
C GLY A 30 9.85 3.49 3.11
N GLN A 31 8.75 4.05 3.60
CA GLN A 31 7.54 3.30 4.01
C GLN A 31 6.47 3.18 2.91
N ALA A 32 6.67 3.89 1.80
CA ALA A 32 5.74 3.91 0.69
C ALA A 32 6.37 3.24 -0.54
N THR A 33 5.57 2.47 -1.25
CA THR A 33 5.92 1.94 -2.56
C THR A 33 5.21 2.78 -3.61
N GLN A 34 6.00 3.37 -4.50
CA GLN A 34 5.50 4.06 -5.67
C GLN A 34 5.29 3.08 -6.81
N LEU A 35 4.14 3.19 -7.45
CA LEU A 35 3.78 2.43 -8.64
C LEU A 35 4.05 3.30 -9.85
N LEU A 36 5.04 2.92 -10.66
CA LEU A 36 5.51 3.67 -11.81
C LEU A 36 5.11 2.95 -13.09
N CYS A 37 4.66 3.69 -14.10
CA CYS A 37 4.47 3.15 -15.45
C CYS A 37 5.80 2.62 -16.00
N SER A 38 5.86 1.36 -16.40
CA SER A 38 7.07 0.74 -16.96
C SER A 38 7.60 1.42 -18.22
N ARG A 39 6.72 2.07 -18.99
CA ARG A 39 7.05 2.70 -20.27
C ARG A 39 7.58 4.13 -20.12
N CYS A 40 6.90 4.97 -19.35
CA CYS A 40 7.23 6.40 -19.24
C CYS A 40 7.70 6.85 -17.85
N GLY A 41 7.70 5.95 -16.85
CA GLY A 41 8.12 6.26 -15.49
C GLY A 41 7.16 7.17 -14.71
N THR A 42 6.00 7.49 -15.26
CA THR A 42 5.00 8.33 -14.56
C THR A 42 4.45 7.57 -13.35
N VAL A 43 4.34 8.25 -12.20
CA VAL A 43 3.70 7.70 -11.00
C VAL A 43 2.21 7.50 -11.29
N VAL A 44 1.78 6.24 -11.32
CA VAL A 44 0.39 5.84 -11.54
C VAL A 44 -0.32 5.49 -10.23
N GLY A 45 0.41 5.32 -9.14
CA GLY A 45 -0.16 5.08 -7.83
C GLY A 45 0.89 5.05 -6.72
N ARG A 46 0.42 4.96 -5.48
CA ARG A 46 1.25 4.79 -4.28
C ARG A 46 0.50 3.90 -3.30
N HIS A 47 1.20 2.98 -2.66
CA HIS A 47 0.66 2.26 -1.51
C HIS A 47 1.62 2.35 -0.33
N THR A 48 1.08 2.56 0.85
CA THR A 48 1.84 2.58 2.10
C THR A 48 1.81 1.18 2.71
N THR A 49 2.98 0.71 3.13
CA THR A 49 3.07 -0.54 3.90
C THR A 49 2.64 -0.22 5.34
N VAL A 50 1.40 -0.58 5.68
CA VAL A 50 0.92 -0.46 7.06
C VAL A 50 1.33 -1.73 7.80
N ASP A 51 2.26 -1.59 8.74
CA ASP A 51 2.66 -2.69 9.61
C ASP A 51 1.46 -3.12 10.47
N HIS A 52 0.80 -4.22 10.10
CA HIS A 52 -0.38 -4.72 10.80
C HIS A 52 -0.09 -5.10 12.27
N ARG A 53 1.18 -5.24 12.65
CA ARG A 53 1.62 -5.47 14.04
C ARG A 53 1.43 -4.25 14.94
N LEU A 54 1.28 -3.05 14.38
CA LEU A 54 1.03 -1.81 15.14
C LEU A 54 -0.46 -1.61 15.49
N GLY A 55 -1.36 -2.21 14.72
CA GLY A 55 -2.82 -2.09 14.90
C GLY A 55 -3.31 -2.39 16.33
N PRO A 56 -3.02 -3.58 16.91
CA PRO A 56 -3.58 -3.95 18.21
C PRO A 56 -2.96 -3.16 19.39
N LYS A 57 -1.72 -2.69 19.26
CA LYS A 57 -1.05 -1.91 20.32
C LYS A 57 -1.54 -0.47 20.36
N LEU A 58 -1.76 0.16 19.21
CA LEU A 58 -2.36 1.50 19.12
C LEU A 58 -3.84 1.51 19.52
N ALA A 59 -4.61 0.50 19.13
CA ALA A 59 -6.01 0.36 19.54
C ALA A 59 -6.17 0.25 21.08
N ARG A 60 -5.23 -0.42 21.76
CA ARG A 60 -5.19 -0.52 23.23
C ARG A 60 -4.87 0.82 23.92
N LEU A 61 -3.99 1.63 23.33
CA LEU A 61 -3.66 2.95 23.87
C LEU A 61 -4.83 3.94 23.76
N VAL A 62 -5.58 3.91 22.65
CA VAL A 62 -6.76 4.77 22.47
C VAL A 62 -7.91 4.35 23.38
N SER A 63 -8.14 3.05 23.58
CA SER A 63 -9.23 2.55 24.45
C SER A 63 -8.98 2.75 25.95
N GLY A 64 -7.71 2.75 26.40
CA GLY A 64 -7.37 3.09 27.79
C GLY A 64 -7.57 4.57 28.15
N PHE A 65 -7.66 5.45 27.15
CA PHE A 65 -7.87 6.88 27.37
C PHE A 65 -9.35 7.25 27.58
N PHE A 66 -10.28 6.44 27.07
CA PHE A 66 -11.72 6.70 27.14
C PHE A 66 -12.42 6.12 28.39
N THR A 67 -11.78 5.24 29.17
CA THR A 67 -12.34 4.71 30.43
C THR A 67 -12.02 5.58 31.65
N GLY A 68 -11.45 6.77 31.44
CA GLY A 68 -11.07 7.69 32.49
C GLY A 68 -11.89 8.98 32.54
N LYS A 69 -13.19 8.92 32.89
CA LYS A 69 -13.81 9.96 33.73
C LYS A 69 -15.19 9.54 34.24
N LYS A 70 -15.30 9.68 35.57
CA LYS A 70 -16.43 9.53 36.49
C LYS A 70 -17.77 10.03 35.96
#